data_AF-A0A081NE12-F1
#
_entry.id   AF-A0A081NE12-F1
#
_cell.length_a   1.000
_cell.length_b   1.000
_cell.length_c   1.000
_cell.angle_alpha   90.00
_cell.angle_beta   90.00
_cell.angle_gamma   90.00
#
_symmetry.space_group_name_H-M   'P 1'
#
loop_
_entity.id
_entity.type
_entity.pdbx_description
1 polymer ?
#
loop_
_entity_poly.entity_id
_entity_poly.type
_entity_poly.pdbx_seq_one_letter_code
_entity_poly.pdbx_strand_id
1 'polypeptide(L)'
;MRALIAMLKHETNSFSPLVTHLKRFKEWTLLYDEQIVEQFSNTNSATGGYLQLLDELRIPLITPVAAEAMPSGPVDDETFW
;
A
#
# COMPACT_ATOMS: atom_id res chain seq x y z
N MET A 1 -16.97 14.80 8.42
CA MET A 1 -16.68 13.65 7.53
C MET A 1 -15.22 13.28 7.69
N ARG A 2 -14.85 12.01 7.55
CA ARG A 2 -13.46 11.54 7.56
C ARG A 2 -13.30 10.49 6.46
N ALA A 3 -12.11 10.39 5.88
CA ALA A 3 -11.78 9.38 4.88
C ALA A 3 -10.78 8.38 5.45
N LEU A 4 -10.95 7.10 5.10
CA LEU A 4 -9.96 6.06 5.35
C LEU A 4 -9.38 5.62 4.01
N ILE A 5 -8.05 5.62 3.90
CA ILE A 5 -7.34 5.15 2.71
C ILE A 5 -6.29 4.14 3.12
N ALA A 6 -6.30 2.98 2.48
CA ALA A 6 -5.26 1.98 2.59
C ALA A 6 -4.85 1.54 1.18
N MET A 7 -3.59 1.15 1.01
CA MET A 7 -3.07 0.63 -0.25
C MET A 7 -2.64 -0.82 -0.06
N LEU A 8 -3.14 -1.72 -0.92
CA LEU A 8 -2.64 -3.08 -1.08
C LEU A 8 -2.32 -3.29 -2.56
N LYS A 9 -1.06 -3.58 -2.90
CA LYS A 9 -0.61 -3.72 -4.28
C LYS A 9 0.32 -4.92 -4.44
N HIS A 10 -0.12 -5.90 -5.20
CA HIS A 10 0.69 -7.03 -5.63
C HIS A 10 0.04 -7.61 -6.88
N GLU A 11 0.84 -7.84 -7.92
CA GLU A 11 0.36 -8.48 -9.14
C GLU A 11 0.81 -9.95 -9.15
N THR A 12 -0.16 -10.86 -9.17
CA THR A 12 0.12 -12.29 -9.03
C THR A 12 0.43 -12.93 -10.38
N ASN A 13 1.58 -13.60 -10.47
CA ASN A 13 1.91 -14.54 -11.52
C ASN A 13 1.69 -15.97 -11.03
N SER A 14 0.64 -16.63 -11.55
CA SER A 14 0.24 -17.98 -11.13
C SER A 14 1.27 -19.09 -11.42
N PHE A 15 2.23 -18.84 -12.31
CA PHE A 15 3.29 -19.80 -12.66
C PHE A 15 4.64 -19.48 -12.00
N SER A 16 4.72 -18.39 -11.24
CA SER A 16 5.94 -18.05 -10.52
C SER A 16 6.15 -19.00 -9.34
N PRO A 17 7.33 -19.63 -9.21
CA PRO A 17 7.65 -20.48 -8.06
C PRO A 17 7.98 -19.66 -6.80
N LEU A 18 8.08 -18.33 -6.90
CA LEU A 18 8.44 -17.44 -5.80
C LEU A 18 7.19 -16.97 -5.06
N VAL A 19 6.83 -17.64 -3.97
CA VAL A 19 5.71 -17.27 -3.09
C VAL A 19 5.93 -15.87 -2.50
N THR A 20 4.85 -15.10 -2.38
CA THR A 20 4.89 -13.73 -1.85
C THR A 20 4.62 -13.69 -0.34
N HIS A 21 5.66 -13.91 0.46
CA HIS A 21 5.59 -13.77 1.92
C HIS A 21 5.58 -12.29 2.37
N LEU A 22 5.12 -12.02 3.59
CA LEU A 22 5.11 -10.71 4.25
C LEU A 22 6.47 -9.99 4.17
N LYS A 23 7.57 -10.75 4.20
CA LYS A 23 8.92 -10.21 4.05
C LYS A 23 9.09 -9.41 2.75
N ARG A 24 8.47 -9.82 1.64
CA ARG A 24 8.57 -9.12 0.35
C ARG A 24 7.87 -7.77 0.37
N PHE A 25 6.76 -7.66 1.11
CA PHE A 25 6.12 -6.37 1.36
C PHE A 25 7.02 -5.48 2.21
N LYS A 26 7.62 -6.02 3.28
CA LYS A 26 8.59 -5.29 4.13
C LYS A 26 9.82 -4.81 3.35
N GLU A 27 10.30 -5.60 2.40
CA GLU A 27 11.45 -5.27 1.54
C GLU A 27 11.13 -4.18 0.50
N TRP A 28 9.86 -3.95 0.18
CA TRP A 28 9.47 -3.00 -0.87
C TRP A 28 8.71 -1.80 -0.32
N THR A 29 7.50 -1.99 0.19
CA THR A 29 6.72 -0.90 0.79
C THR A 29 5.70 -1.51 1.75
N LEU A 30 6.07 -1.74 3.02
CA LEU A 30 5.11 -1.99 4.10
C LEU A 30 5.23 -0.86 5.11
N LEU A 31 4.33 0.11 4.98
CA LEU A 31 4.33 1.35 5.75
C LEU A 31 3.04 1.46 6.56
N TYR A 32 3.14 2.12 7.72
CA TYR A 32 2.03 2.35 8.63
C TYR A 32 1.87 3.83 8.92
N ASP A 33 0.63 4.25 9.15
CA ASP A 33 0.27 5.57 9.66
C ASP A 33 0.97 6.73 8.92
N GLU A 34 1.70 7.62 9.62
CA GLU A 34 2.30 8.81 9.04
C GLU A 34 3.37 8.50 7.98
N GLN A 35 4.01 7.33 8.04
CA GLN A 35 5.03 6.91 7.06
C GLN A 35 4.46 6.85 5.64
N ILE A 36 3.16 6.60 5.52
CA ILE A 36 2.46 6.55 4.23
C ILE A 36 2.37 7.95 3.64
N VAL A 37 2.05 8.95 4.46
CA VAL A 37 1.99 10.35 4.03
C VAL A 37 3.37 10.84 3.63
N GLU A 38 4.40 10.53 4.42
CA GLU A 38 5.79 10.88 4.11
C GLU A 38 6.25 10.29 2.77
N GLN A 39 5.92 9.01 2.52
CA GLN A 39 6.36 8.31 1.30
C GLN A 39 5.59 8.76 0.05
N PHE A 40 4.28 8.97 0.15
CA PHE A 40 3.41 9.12 -1.02
C PHE A 40 2.99 10.56 -1.32
N SER A 41 3.19 11.50 -0.40
CA SER A 41 2.89 12.91 -0.67
C SER A 41 3.71 13.43 -1.86
N ASN A 42 3.07 14.21 -2.73
CA ASN A 42 3.69 14.77 -3.93
C ASN A 42 4.24 13.73 -4.93
N THR A 43 3.75 12.48 -4.88
CA THR A 43 4.05 11.46 -5.87
C THR A 43 2.93 11.36 -6.91
N ASN A 44 3.25 10.88 -8.12
CA ASN A 44 2.25 10.55 -9.16
C ASN A 44 1.61 9.16 -8.94
N SER A 45 1.60 8.65 -7.71
CA SER A 45 0.92 7.39 -7.38
C SER A 45 -0.57 7.62 -7.14
N ALA A 46 -1.38 6.56 -7.22
CA ALA A 46 -2.79 6.64 -6.87
C ALA A 46 -2.99 7.10 -5.41
N THR A 47 -2.19 6.55 -4.49
CA THR A 47 -2.18 6.96 -3.08
C THR A 47 -1.86 8.45 -2.95
N GLY A 48 -0.81 8.94 -3.61
CA GLY A 48 -0.45 10.36 -3.61
C GLY A 48 -1.56 11.26 -4.15
N GLY A 49 -2.24 10.85 -5.21
CA GLY A 49 -3.40 11.57 -5.75
C GLY A 49 -4.56 11.70 -4.76
N TYR A 50 -4.84 10.64 -4.00
CA TYR A 50 -5.86 10.73 -2.95
C TYR A 50 -5.43 11.60 -1.77
N LEU A 51 -4.16 11.53 -1.36
CA LEU A 51 -3.62 12.40 -0.30
C LEU A 51 -3.78 13.88 -0.67
N GLN A 52 -3.41 14.22 -1.90
CA GLN A 52 -3.58 15.59 -2.43
C GLN A 52 -5.05 16.02 -2.41
N LEU A 53 -5.96 15.20 -2.94
CA LEU A 53 -7.38 15.55 -3.02
C LEU A 53 -8.00 15.77 -1.63
N LEU A 54 -7.65 14.94 -0.64
CA LEU A 54 -8.19 15.08 0.71
C LEU A 54 -7.67 16.33 1.42
N ASP A 55 -6.41 16.70 1.18
CA ASP A 55 -5.83 17.95 1.69
C ASP A 55 -6.54 19.17 1.09
N GLU A 56 -6.74 19.20 -0.23
CA GLU A 56 -7.45 20.28 -0.94
C GLU A 56 -8.90 20.46 -0.43
N LEU A 57 -9.57 19.35 -0.12
CA LEU A 57 -10.94 19.33 0.41
C LEU A 57 -11.01 19.55 1.93
N ARG A 58 -9.87 19.63 2.63
CA ARG A 58 -9.77 19.70 4.10
C ARG A 58 -10.54 18.57 4.80
N ILE A 59 -10.51 17.36 4.22
CA ILE A 59 -11.12 16.16 4.80
C ILE A 59 -10.06 15.45 5.66
N PRO A 60 -10.31 15.22 6.96
CA PRO A 60 -9.39 14.45 7.79
C PRO A 60 -9.20 13.02 7.27
N LEU A 61 -7.94 12.61 7.16
CA LEU A 61 -7.52 11.29 6.69
C LEU A 61 -7.16 10.36 7.86
N ILE A 62 -7.49 9.09 7.72
CA ILE A 62 -6.93 7.95 8.45
C ILE A 62 -6.27 7.04 7.41
N THR A 63 -5.00 6.71 7.56
CA THR A 63 -4.30 5.81 6.62
C THR A 63 -3.49 4.76 7.38
N PRO A 64 -4.05 3.56 7.64
CA PRO A 64 -3.42 2.62 8.58
C PRO A 64 -2.32 1.77 7.93
N VAL A 65 -2.39 1.52 6.62
CA VAL A 65 -1.43 0.65 5.93
C VAL A 65 -1.30 0.99 4.45
N ALA A 66 -0.07 0.96 3.97
CA ALA A 66 0.26 0.91 2.55
C ALA A 66 1.26 -0.23 2.33
N ALA A 67 0.81 -1.28 1.64
CA ALA A 67 1.56 -2.49 1.36
C ALA A 67 1.71 -2.70 -0.16
N GLU A 68 2.94 -2.69 -0.67
CA GLU A 68 3.28 -3.12 -2.02
C GLU A 68 4.38 -4.19 -2.00
N ALA A 69 4.23 -5.22 -2.83
CA ALA A 69 5.28 -6.18 -3.15
C ALA A 69 5.44 -6.27 -4.67
N MET A 70 6.69 -6.44 -5.12
CA MET A 70 6.98 -6.69 -6.53
C MET A 70 6.24 -7.94 -7.05
N PRO A 71 5.79 -7.93 -8.32
CA PRO A 71 5.04 -9.06 -8.89
C PRO A 71 5.78 -10.40 -8.74
N SER A 72 5.12 -11.37 -8.11
CA SER A 72 5.64 -12.73 -7.97
C SER A 72 4.49 -13.74 -7.82
N GLY A 73 4.74 -14.90 -7.20
CA GLY A 73 3.75 -15.94 -7.00
C GLY A 73 2.62 -15.49 -6.06
N PRO A 74 1.64 -16.36 -5.78
CA PRO A 74 0.57 -16.05 -4.84
C PRO A 74 1.12 -15.60 -3.48
N VAL A 75 0.41 -14.69 -2.82
CA VAL A 75 0.63 -14.37 -1.40
C VAL A 75 0.28 -15.62 -0.59
N ASP A 76 1.10 -15.96 0.41
CA ASP A 76 0.82 -17.10 1.28
C ASP A 76 -0.29 -16.78 2.28
N ASP A 77 -0.98 -17.83 2.75
CA ASP A 77 -2.13 -17.70 3.64
C ASP A 77 -1.81 -16.92 4.92
N GLU A 78 -0.63 -17.14 5.52
CA GLU A 78 -0.21 -16.42 6.74
C GLU A 78 -0.08 -14.91 6.53
N THR A 79 0.32 -14.46 5.34
CA THR A 79 0.43 -13.03 5.03
C THR A 79 -0.92 -12.44 4.65
N PHE A 80 -1.83 -13.24 4.07
CA PHE A 80 -3.12 -12.76 3.58
C PHE A 80 -4.18 -12.62 4.69
N TRP A 81 -4.13 -13.45 5.73
CA TRP A 81 -5.09 -13.49 6.83
C TRP A 81 -4.69 -12.61 8.03
#